data_AF-A0A7Y3K5W6-F1
#
_entry.id   AF-A0A7Y3K5W6-F1
#
_cell.length_a   1.000
_cell.length_b   1.000
_cell.length_c   1.000
_cell.angle_alpha   90.00
_cell.angle_beta   90.00
_cell.angle_gamma   90.00
#
_symmetry.space_group_name_H-M   'P 1'
#
loop_
_entity.id
_entity.type
_entity.pdbx_description
1 polymer ?
#
loop_
_entity_poly.entity_id
_entity_poly.type
_entity_poly.pdbx_seq_one_letter_code
_entity_poly.pdbx_strand_id
1 'polypeptide(L)'
;MNLNSAARNTLHIVRRGATPLLFAAAAWAAAGAIAAINPAHAADRYTIKGLGSSPMIFTSYATAINACDQVVGYSVGSQANSAFIYNSTAAKPVMRRIKALRKYSSTKATGINAGGLVVGKADTANGTPQAFIYRSNAHPPALRIIGPTSGNSSCYASAINASGQVVGSVSIASGSYRAFLYNSAASAPTMHMLGTLGGSSSYALGINAGGEVVGKAQTASGSYHAFVYNSHASTPAMHDLGTLGGNFSQANAINASGEIVGQSKTTVGSTHAFVCNSQSSTPTMHDLGTLGGNSSKANAINASGQIVGQSKTADGSDHAFLYSNGTMYDLNKLIPAGSGWTLNRALAINNKGDIVGVGIDPAKSPEAFLLTPTKTQKHSANSAAGR
;
A
#
# COMPACT_ATOMS: atom_id res chain seq x y z
N MET A 1 -16.08 11.94 -84.70
CA MET A 1 -15.07 10.88 -84.90
C MET A 1 -15.00 10.09 -83.59
N ASN A 2 -15.74 8.97 -83.53
CA ASN A 2 -15.24 7.57 -83.54
C ASN A 2 -14.37 7.21 -82.31
N LEU A 3 -14.50 6.07 -81.62
CA LEU A 3 -15.54 5.06 -81.34
C LEU A 3 -14.82 3.99 -80.48
N ASN A 4 -15.45 3.51 -79.40
CA ASN A 4 -15.33 2.17 -78.76
C ASN A 4 -13.96 1.67 -78.20
N SER A 5 -13.84 0.82 -77.17
CA SER A 5 -14.77 -0.11 -76.53
C SER A 5 -14.38 -0.48 -75.07
N ALA A 6 -15.42 -0.62 -74.23
CA ALA A 6 -15.72 -1.69 -73.26
C ALA A 6 -14.65 -2.30 -72.30
N ALA A 7 -14.97 -2.26 -71.00
CA ALA A 7 -15.21 -3.47 -70.20
C ALA A 7 -16.04 -3.14 -68.94
N ARG A 8 -17.17 -3.83 -68.76
CA ARG A 8 -18.00 -3.81 -67.54
C ARG A 8 -17.43 -4.79 -66.53
N ASN A 9 -17.42 -4.43 -65.24
CA ASN A 9 -17.52 -5.41 -64.16
C ASN A 9 -18.29 -4.84 -62.98
N THR A 10 -19.36 -5.56 -62.65
CA THR A 10 -20.35 -5.33 -61.60
C THR A 10 -19.75 -5.71 -60.24
N LEU A 11 -19.78 -4.82 -59.24
CA LEU A 11 -19.44 -5.18 -57.86
C LEU A 11 -20.63 -4.92 -56.93
N HIS A 12 -21.11 -6.01 -56.33
CA HIS A 12 -22.11 -6.06 -55.27
C HIS A 12 -21.68 -5.23 -54.05
N ILE A 13 -22.47 -4.22 -53.67
CA ILE A 13 -22.39 -3.61 -52.34
C ILE A 13 -23.50 -4.21 -51.48
N VAL A 14 -23.13 -5.17 -50.65
CA VAL A 14 -23.97 -5.71 -49.58
C VAL A 14 -24.11 -4.64 -48.49
N ARG A 15 -25.31 -4.07 -48.33
CA ARG A 15 -25.69 -3.33 -47.11
C ARG A 15 -25.90 -4.33 -45.97
N ARG A 16 -24.96 -4.40 -45.01
CA ARG A 16 -25.19 -5.05 -43.71
C ARG A 16 -25.57 -3.99 -42.68
N GLY A 17 -26.68 -4.26 -42.00
CA GLY A 17 -27.35 -3.37 -41.07
C GLY A 17 -26.51 -2.96 -39.87
N ALA A 18 -26.83 -1.77 -39.37
CA ALA A 18 -26.35 -1.25 -38.09
C ALA A 18 -27.02 -2.02 -36.95
N THR A 19 -26.22 -2.71 -36.14
CA THR A 19 -26.59 -3.14 -34.78
C THR A 19 -26.01 -2.14 -33.79
N PRO A 20 -26.81 -1.64 -32.82
CA PRO A 20 -26.29 -0.71 -31.81
C PRO A 20 -25.35 -1.46 -30.86
N LEU A 21 -24.18 -0.86 -30.61
CA LEU A 21 -23.22 -1.29 -29.60
C LEU A 21 -23.84 -1.12 -28.22
N LEU A 22 -24.36 -2.22 -27.66
CA LEU A 22 -24.59 -2.33 -26.23
C LEU A 22 -23.21 -2.37 -25.54
N PHE A 23 -22.87 -1.29 -24.84
CA PHE A 23 -21.76 -1.28 -23.90
C PHE A 23 -22.10 -2.22 -22.74
N ALA A 24 -21.56 -3.44 -22.78
CA ALA A 24 -21.55 -4.32 -21.62
C ALA A 24 -20.62 -3.70 -20.57
N ALA A 25 -21.17 -3.34 -19.41
CA ALA A 25 -20.40 -3.04 -18.22
C ALA A 25 -19.56 -4.28 -17.88
N ALA A 26 -18.23 -4.16 -17.94
CA ALA A 26 -17.33 -5.25 -17.61
C ALA A 26 -17.49 -5.63 -16.12
N ALA A 27 -18.07 -6.80 -15.89
CA ALA A 27 -18.17 -7.41 -14.57
C ALA A 27 -16.76 -7.75 -14.05
N TRP A 28 -16.48 -7.35 -12.81
CA TRP A 28 -15.28 -7.75 -12.08
C TRP A 28 -15.34 -9.26 -11.79
N ALA A 29 -14.59 -10.04 -12.55
CA ALA A 29 -14.35 -11.45 -12.24
C ALA A 29 -12.87 -11.77 -12.46
N ALA A 30 -12.05 -11.50 -11.45
CA ALA A 30 -10.79 -12.22 -11.27
C ALA A 30 -11.01 -13.29 -10.20
N ALA A 31 -11.68 -14.37 -10.59
CA ALA A 31 -11.78 -15.59 -9.78
C ALA A 31 -10.46 -16.37 -9.89
N GLY A 32 -9.47 -15.99 -9.08
CA GLY A 32 -8.44 -16.93 -8.63
C GLY A 32 -9.02 -17.74 -7.47
N ALA A 33 -9.33 -19.01 -7.70
CA ALA A 33 -9.91 -19.88 -6.68
C ALA A 33 -8.95 -20.07 -5.49
N ILE A 34 -9.16 -19.27 -4.44
CA ILE A 34 -8.83 -19.61 -3.07
C ILE A 34 -10.17 -19.86 -2.40
N ALA A 35 -10.35 -21.06 -1.84
CA ALA A 35 -11.61 -21.54 -1.27
C ALA A 35 -12.35 -20.46 -0.46
N ALA A 36 -13.67 -20.41 -0.64
CA ALA A 36 -14.57 -19.59 0.17
C ALA A 36 -14.26 -19.77 1.66
N ILE A 37 -14.21 -18.68 2.43
CA ILE A 37 -14.00 -18.76 3.88
C ILE A 37 -15.26 -19.39 4.46
N ASN A 38 -15.15 -20.62 4.97
CA ASN A 38 -16.19 -21.21 5.79
C ASN A 38 -16.13 -20.54 7.18
N PRO A 39 -17.13 -19.75 7.60
CA PRO A 39 -17.10 -19.06 8.89
C PRO A 39 -17.01 -20.00 10.09
N ALA A 40 -17.36 -21.29 9.93
CA ALA A 40 -17.20 -22.31 10.96
C ALA A 40 -15.73 -22.69 11.27
N HIS A 41 -14.77 -22.31 10.40
CA HIS A 41 -13.33 -22.63 10.54
C HIS A 41 -12.45 -21.38 10.30
N ALA A 42 -12.95 -20.19 10.66
CA ALA A 42 -12.23 -18.95 10.41
C ALA A 42 -10.97 -18.78 11.28
N ALA A 43 -11.00 -19.32 12.51
CA ALA A 43 -9.84 -19.37 13.40
C ALA A 43 -8.70 -20.20 12.78
N ASP A 44 -7.46 -19.88 13.15
CA ASP A 44 -6.25 -20.57 12.70
C ASP A 44 -5.93 -20.42 11.21
N ARG A 45 -6.47 -19.42 10.50
CA ARG A 45 -6.01 -19.11 9.13
C ARG A 45 -4.63 -18.45 9.12
N TYR A 46 -4.27 -17.81 10.23
CA TYR A 46 -2.98 -17.17 10.43
C TYR A 46 -2.36 -17.66 11.73
N THR A 47 -1.06 -17.95 11.70
CA THR A 47 -0.24 -17.90 12.91
C THR A 47 0.07 -16.45 13.22
N ILE A 48 0.29 -16.14 14.50
CA ILE A 48 0.66 -14.81 14.96
C ILE A 48 1.97 -14.85 15.71
N LYS A 49 2.83 -13.87 15.42
CA LYS A 49 4.11 -13.68 16.09
C LYS A 49 4.31 -12.21 16.44
N GLY A 50 4.52 -11.92 17.72
CA GLY A 50 5.06 -10.63 18.16
C GLY A 50 6.50 -10.48 17.68
N LEU A 51 6.86 -9.32 17.13
CA LEU A 51 8.23 -9.03 16.72
C LEU A 51 9.13 -8.65 17.90
N GLY A 52 8.54 -8.51 19.08
CA GLY A 52 9.17 -8.24 20.35
C GLY A 52 8.88 -6.84 20.86
N SER A 53 9.01 -6.73 22.18
CA SER A 53 9.23 -5.50 22.92
C SER A 53 10.60 -5.64 23.63
N SER A 54 11.23 -4.51 23.95
CA SER A 54 12.46 -4.46 24.76
C SER A 54 12.14 -3.59 25.97
N PRO A 55 12.81 -3.74 27.13
CA PRO A 55 12.53 -2.91 28.32
C PRO A 55 12.58 -1.39 28.06
N MET A 56 13.20 -0.95 26.97
CA MET A 56 13.25 0.46 26.52
C MET A 56 12.34 0.78 25.32
N ILE A 57 11.44 -0.12 24.93
CA ILE A 57 10.49 0.01 23.82
C ILE A 57 9.08 -0.11 24.39
N PHE A 58 8.32 0.98 24.33
CA PHE A 58 6.93 1.02 24.79
C PHE A 58 5.93 0.62 23.70
N THR A 59 6.32 0.77 22.43
CA THR A 59 5.49 0.38 21.29
C THR A 59 6.35 0.08 20.08
N SER A 60 5.97 -0.90 19.26
CA SER A 60 6.59 -1.15 17.95
C SER A 60 5.54 -1.14 16.84
N TYR A 61 5.95 -0.65 15.66
CA TYR A 61 5.13 -0.62 14.45
C TYR A 61 5.90 -1.30 13.32
N ALA A 62 5.34 -2.36 12.73
CA ALA A 62 5.84 -2.92 11.48
C ALA A 62 5.11 -2.27 10.30
N THR A 63 5.84 -1.48 9.51
CA THR A 63 5.26 -0.61 8.48
C THR A 63 5.33 -1.23 7.09
N ALA A 64 6.29 -2.11 6.83
CA ALA A 64 6.43 -2.78 5.55
C ALA A 64 7.08 -4.16 5.68
N ILE A 65 6.73 -5.06 4.76
CA ILE A 65 7.28 -6.41 4.61
C ILE A 65 7.59 -6.65 3.13
N ASN A 66 8.74 -7.22 2.82
CA ASN A 66 9.09 -7.61 1.45
C ASN A 66 8.90 -9.11 1.19
N ALA A 67 9.11 -9.53 -0.06
CA ALA A 67 9.01 -10.93 -0.49
C ALA A 67 10.12 -11.84 0.10
N CYS A 68 11.17 -11.26 0.66
CA CYS A 68 12.31 -11.94 1.27
C CYS A 68 12.15 -12.08 2.79
N ASP A 69 10.92 -11.92 3.30
CA ASP A 69 10.55 -12.09 4.71
C ASP A 69 11.28 -11.14 5.67
N GLN A 70 11.68 -9.98 5.14
CA GLN A 70 12.22 -8.87 5.90
C GLN A 70 11.10 -7.89 6.21
N VAL A 71 10.99 -7.56 7.49
CA VAL A 71 10.05 -6.57 8.02
C VAL A 71 10.83 -5.35 8.47
N VAL A 72 10.33 -4.16 8.14
CA VAL A 72 10.86 -2.90 8.65
C VAL A 72 9.80 -2.13 9.39
N GLY A 73 10.25 -1.20 10.22
CA GLY A 73 9.36 -0.45 11.07
C GLY A 73 10.10 0.49 11.99
N TYR A 74 9.43 0.88 13.07
CA TYR A 74 10.06 1.65 14.12
C TYR A 74 9.52 1.30 15.50
N SER A 75 10.37 1.42 16.50
CA SER A 75 10.03 1.32 17.91
C SER A 75 9.94 2.70 18.53
N VAL A 76 8.96 2.93 19.39
CA VAL A 76 8.81 4.12 20.24
C VAL A 76 9.45 3.81 21.59
N GLY A 77 10.46 4.56 21.99
CA GLY A 77 11.11 4.48 23.30
C GLY A 77 11.04 5.80 24.07
N SER A 78 11.61 5.85 25.27
CA SER A 78 11.55 7.00 26.20
C SER A 78 12.18 8.28 25.66
N GLN A 79 13.08 8.18 24.69
CA GLN A 79 13.83 9.33 24.16
C GLN A 79 13.52 9.60 22.69
N ALA A 80 13.25 8.57 21.88
CA ALA A 80 13.12 8.71 20.44
C ALA A 80 12.53 7.47 19.73
N ASN A 81 11.91 7.70 18.57
CA ASN A 81 11.63 6.58 17.65
C ASN A 81 12.92 6.04 17.03
N SER A 82 13.02 4.72 16.90
CA SER A 82 14.16 4.03 16.27
C SER A 82 13.69 3.10 15.16
N ALA A 83 14.16 3.34 13.94
CA ALA A 83 13.92 2.46 12.80
C ALA A 83 14.59 1.10 13.01
N PHE A 84 13.90 0.02 12.66
CA PHE A 84 14.41 -1.35 12.77
C PHE A 84 14.26 -2.14 11.46
N ILE A 85 15.04 -3.22 11.39
CA ILE A 85 14.87 -4.32 10.43
C ILE A 85 14.74 -5.61 11.24
N TYR A 86 13.81 -6.46 10.84
CA TYR A 86 13.57 -7.79 11.37
C TYR A 86 13.62 -8.79 10.21
N ASN A 87 14.41 -9.85 10.33
CA ASN A 87 14.45 -10.92 9.34
C ASN A 87 13.80 -12.16 9.96
N SER A 88 12.62 -12.54 9.47
CA SER A 88 11.84 -13.61 10.09
C SER A 88 12.43 -15.01 9.89
N THR A 89 13.25 -15.20 8.86
CA THR A 89 13.90 -16.48 8.52
C THR A 89 15.27 -16.66 9.16
N ALA A 90 15.77 -15.65 9.90
CA ALA A 90 17.00 -15.78 10.66
C ALA A 90 16.86 -16.83 11.78
N ALA A 91 17.94 -17.57 12.08
CA ALA A 91 17.95 -18.61 13.12
C ALA A 91 17.48 -18.11 14.50
N LYS A 92 17.76 -16.83 14.82
CA LYS A 92 17.26 -16.12 16.01
C LYS A 92 16.72 -14.76 15.57
N PRO A 93 15.46 -14.69 15.11
CA PRO A 93 14.93 -13.49 14.49
C PRO A 93 14.60 -12.46 15.57
N VAL A 94 15.30 -11.34 15.54
CA VAL A 94 15.15 -10.24 16.51
C VAL A 94 15.08 -8.91 15.77
N MET A 95 14.35 -7.94 16.33
CA MET A 95 14.36 -6.57 15.81
C MET A 95 15.73 -5.95 16.02
N ARG A 96 16.34 -5.48 14.93
CA ARG A 96 17.65 -4.81 14.96
C ARG A 96 17.48 -3.36 14.54
N ARG A 97 17.80 -2.43 15.45
CA ARG A 97 17.88 -1.01 15.11
C ARG A 97 18.91 -0.79 14.00
N ILE A 98 18.59 0.07 13.04
CA ILE A 98 19.50 0.42 11.94
C ILE A 98 20.64 1.27 12.51
N LYS A 99 21.82 0.66 12.71
CA LYS A 99 22.96 1.31 13.39
C LYS A 99 23.39 2.63 12.74
N ALA A 100 23.38 2.70 11.42
CA ALA A 100 23.75 3.90 10.66
C ALA A 100 22.87 5.13 10.96
N LEU A 101 21.67 4.90 11.52
CA LEU A 101 20.70 5.96 11.83
C LEU A 101 20.81 6.47 13.28
N ARG A 102 21.70 5.93 14.12
CA ARG A 102 21.81 6.31 15.54
C ARG A 102 22.23 7.76 15.81
N LYS A 103 22.81 8.43 14.81
CA LYS A 103 23.19 9.85 14.88
C LYS A 103 22.00 10.81 14.76
N TYR A 104 20.83 10.31 14.37
CA TYR A 104 19.61 11.10 14.20
C TYR A 104 18.77 11.07 15.47
N SER A 105 18.05 12.15 15.74
CA SER A 105 17.25 12.33 16.96
C SER A 105 16.01 11.45 16.97
N SER A 106 15.42 11.13 15.81
CA SER A 106 14.33 10.17 15.69
C SER A 106 14.28 9.58 14.28
N THR A 107 13.99 8.27 14.16
CA THR A 107 13.97 7.60 12.85
C THR A 107 12.76 6.69 12.69
N LYS A 108 12.23 6.63 11.47
CA LYS A 108 11.14 5.73 11.08
C LYS A 108 11.41 5.13 9.71
N ALA A 109 11.42 3.80 9.62
CA ALA A 109 11.36 3.11 8.32
C ALA A 109 9.90 2.99 7.88
N THR A 110 9.63 3.25 6.61
CA THR A 110 8.28 3.29 6.02
C THR A 110 8.11 2.29 4.88
N GLY A 111 9.20 1.94 4.18
CA GLY A 111 9.16 1.00 3.07
C GLY A 111 10.42 0.15 2.96
N ILE A 112 10.27 -1.03 2.38
CA ILE A 112 11.37 -1.92 2.00
C ILE A 112 11.04 -2.59 0.67
N ASN A 113 12.00 -2.67 -0.24
CA ASN A 113 11.82 -3.43 -1.49
C ASN A 113 12.45 -4.84 -1.42
N ALA A 114 12.22 -5.65 -2.45
CA ALA A 114 12.74 -7.03 -2.52
C ALA A 114 14.28 -7.10 -2.52
N GLY A 115 14.96 -6.05 -2.98
CA GLY A 115 16.42 -5.94 -2.94
C GLY A 115 17.00 -5.53 -1.57
N GLY A 116 16.16 -5.36 -0.55
CA GLY A 116 16.60 -4.96 0.80
C GLY A 116 16.94 -3.47 0.93
N LEU A 117 16.46 -2.62 0.01
CA LEU A 117 16.52 -1.17 0.16
C LEU A 117 15.42 -0.73 1.12
N VAL A 118 15.81 -0.10 2.22
CA VAL A 118 14.90 0.46 3.23
C VAL A 118 14.81 1.97 3.04
N VAL A 119 13.61 2.51 3.08
CA VAL A 119 13.37 3.96 3.03
C VAL A 119 12.60 4.43 4.26
N GLY A 120 12.69 5.72 4.53
CA GLY A 120 12.02 6.32 5.67
C GLY A 120 12.43 7.77 5.91
N LYS A 121 12.22 8.23 7.15
CA LYS A 121 12.68 9.54 7.63
C LYS A 121 13.64 9.40 8.79
N ALA A 122 14.58 10.34 8.88
CA ALA A 122 15.51 10.49 9.98
C ALA A 122 15.59 11.98 10.36
N ASP A 123 15.28 12.30 11.61
CA ASP A 123 15.19 13.66 12.12
C ASP A 123 16.58 14.12 12.55
N THR A 124 17.01 15.28 12.04
CA THR A 124 18.27 15.93 12.44
C THR A 124 18.23 16.34 13.92
N ALA A 125 19.36 16.83 14.44
CA ALA A 125 19.43 17.33 15.82
C ALA A 125 18.42 18.45 16.13
N ASN A 126 18.03 19.26 15.13
CA ASN A 126 17.02 20.31 15.26
C ASN A 126 15.58 19.82 14.96
N GLY A 127 15.35 18.52 14.81
CA GLY A 127 14.04 17.93 14.56
C GLY A 127 13.56 17.98 13.11
N THR A 128 14.38 18.46 12.17
CA THR A 128 14.00 18.50 10.74
C THR A 128 14.09 17.09 10.13
N PRO A 129 12.99 16.54 9.58
CA PRO A 129 13.00 15.21 8.98
C PRO A 129 13.72 15.22 7.64
N GLN A 130 14.62 14.27 7.44
CA GLN A 130 15.28 13.99 6.17
C GLN A 130 14.92 12.59 5.69
N ALA A 131 14.59 12.46 4.41
CA ALA A 131 14.33 11.15 3.83
C ALA A 131 15.64 10.38 3.66
N PHE A 132 15.61 9.06 3.88
CA PHE A 132 16.78 8.22 3.70
C PHE A 132 16.51 7.01 2.81
N ILE A 133 17.59 6.48 2.24
CA ILE A 133 17.69 5.15 1.64
C ILE A 133 18.82 4.41 2.35
N TYR A 134 18.55 3.20 2.82
CA TYR A 134 19.52 2.35 3.51
C TYR A 134 19.60 0.98 2.82
N ARG A 135 20.81 0.58 2.44
CA ARG A 135 21.10 -0.76 1.90
C ARG A 135 21.61 -1.65 3.03
N SER A 136 20.78 -2.55 3.54
CA SER A 136 21.17 -3.45 4.65
C SER A 136 22.20 -4.50 4.25
N ASN A 137 22.20 -4.91 2.97
CA ASN A 137 22.98 -6.04 2.48
C ASN A 137 24.31 -5.62 1.81
N ALA A 138 24.60 -4.32 1.76
CA ALA A 138 25.87 -3.81 1.23
C ALA A 138 27.01 -4.06 2.23
N HIS A 139 28.23 -4.24 1.70
CA HIS A 139 29.45 -4.41 2.49
C HIS A 139 30.46 -3.32 2.09
N PRO A 140 30.53 -2.18 2.83
CA PRO A 140 29.79 -1.88 4.06
C PRO A 140 28.32 -1.44 3.81
N PRO A 141 27.45 -1.52 4.84
CA PRO A 141 26.08 -1.02 4.73
C PRO A 141 26.06 0.46 4.35
N ALA A 142 25.25 0.82 3.37
CA ALA A 142 25.25 2.17 2.80
C ALA A 142 23.99 2.94 3.19
N LEU A 143 24.16 4.09 3.84
CA LEU A 143 23.09 5.05 4.14
C LEU A 143 23.25 6.28 3.23
N ARG A 144 22.18 6.67 2.56
CA ARG A 144 22.10 7.89 1.75
C ARG A 144 20.90 8.72 2.19
N ILE A 145 21.11 10.01 2.43
CA ILE A 145 20.04 10.99 2.63
C ILE A 145 19.60 11.50 1.26
N ILE A 146 18.28 11.63 1.06
CA ILE A 146 17.68 12.11 -0.19
C ILE A 146 16.81 13.35 0.08
N GLY A 147 16.86 14.31 -0.85
CA GLY A 147 16.19 15.60 -0.73
C GLY A 147 17.15 16.75 -0.42
N PRO A 148 16.62 17.98 -0.27
CA PRO A 148 17.43 19.16 -0.06
C PRO A 148 18.32 19.00 1.16
N THR A 149 19.63 19.12 0.97
CA THR A 149 20.63 19.10 2.04
C THR A 149 20.86 20.50 2.63
N SER A 150 20.40 21.55 1.94
CA SER A 150 20.47 22.94 2.36
C SER A 150 19.11 23.44 2.86
N GLY A 151 19.06 23.95 4.09
CA GLY A 151 17.88 24.56 4.71
C GLY A 151 17.02 23.60 5.56
N ASN A 152 16.12 24.18 6.37
CA ASN A 152 15.18 23.46 7.25
C ASN A 152 14.02 22.78 6.50
N SER A 153 14.29 22.22 5.32
CA SER A 153 13.27 21.59 4.49
C SER A 153 12.97 20.18 4.97
N SER A 154 11.71 19.94 5.32
CA SER A 154 11.21 18.63 5.74
C SER A 154 11.05 17.70 4.53
N CYS A 155 11.69 16.53 4.56
CA CYS A 155 11.62 15.54 3.50
C CYS A 155 11.26 14.15 4.07
N TYR A 156 10.29 13.49 3.46
CA TYR A 156 9.77 12.19 3.88
C TYR A 156 9.78 11.23 2.70
N ALA A 157 10.35 10.03 2.88
CA ALA A 157 10.12 8.91 1.96
C ALA A 157 8.98 8.03 2.51
N SER A 158 8.02 7.71 1.64
CA SER A 158 6.82 6.96 1.99
C SER A 158 6.87 5.52 1.48
N ALA A 159 7.33 5.31 0.24
CA ALA A 159 7.36 4.01 -0.40
C ALA A 159 8.53 3.87 -1.39
N ILE A 160 8.85 2.63 -1.72
CA ILE A 160 9.89 2.25 -2.68
C ILE A 160 9.43 1.03 -3.48
N ASN A 161 9.66 1.03 -4.80
CA ASN A 161 9.37 -0.14 -5.64
C ASN A 161 10.61 -1.03 -5.89
N ALA A 162 10.42 -2.11 -6.66
CA ALA A 162 11.46 -3.09 -6.94
C ALA A 162 12.66 -2.51 -7.72
N SER A 163 12.44 -1.54 -8.60
CA SER A 163 13.50 -0.86 -9.36
C SER A 163 14.27 0.19 -8.55
N GLY A 164 13.87 0.42 -7.29
CA GLY A 164 14.51 1.40 -6.41
C GLY A 164 14.03 2.83 -6.65
N GLN A 165 12.89 3.03 -7.28
CA GLN A 165 12.23 4.33 -7.31
C GLN A 165 11.57 4.59 -5.95
N VAL A 166 11.85 5.75 -5.37
CA VAL A 166 11.37 6.18 -4.06
C VAL A 166 10.38 7.32 -4.25
N VAL A 167 9.26 7.27 -3.54
CA VAL A 167 8.27 8.34 -3.54
C VAL A 167 8.06 8.89 -2.14
N GLY A 168 7.62 10.14 -2.07
CA GLY A 168 7.35 10.79 -0.80
C GLY A 168 6.94 12.24 -0.98
N SER A 169 7.24 13.07 0.02
CA SER A 169 6.94 14.50 -0.01
C SER A 169 8.05 15.34 0.59
N VAL A 170 8.26 16.53 0.02
CA VAL A 170 9.24 17.51 0.49
C VAL A 170 8.56 18.87 0.68
N SER A 171 8.93 19.59 1.74
CA SER A 171 8.50 20.98 1.91
C SER A 171 9.22 21.87 0.90
N ILE A 172 8.48 22.79 0.28
CA ILE A 172 9.04 23.80 -0.64
C ILE A 172 9.11 25.17 0.04
N ALA A 173 9.72 26.16 -0.61
CA ALA A 173 9.97 27.50 -0.05
C ALA A 173 8.71 28.21 0.47
N SER A 174 7.53 27.90 -0.07
CA SER A 174 6.24 28.43 0.40
C SER A 174 5.72 27.79 1.70
N GLY A 175 6.42 26.80 2.27
CA GLY A 175 5.97 26.00 3.41
C GLY A 175 4.98 24.88 3.05
N SER A 176 4.48 24.84 1.81
CA SER A 176 3.65 23.74 1.31
C SER A 176 4.47 22.48 1.02
N TYR A 177 3.80 21.34 0.82
CA TYR A 177 4.46 20.07 0.47
C TYR A 177 4.29 19.73 -1.02
N ARG A 178 5.31 19.11 -1.62
CA ARG A 178 5.25 18.56 -2.97
C ARG A 178 5.59 17.08 -2.95
N ALA A 179 4.74 16.28 -3.60
CA ALA A 179 5.00 14.90 -3.90
C ALA A 179 6.21 14.79 -4.84
N PHE A 180 7.06 13.79 -4.61
CA PHE A 180 8.23 13.54 -5.46
C PHE A 180 8.35 12.07 -5.88
N LEU A 181 9.08 11.87 -6.97
CA LEU A 181 9.64 10.59 -7.42
C LEU A 181 11.17 10.74 -7.52
N TYR A 182 11.90 9.80 -6.95
CA TYR A 182 13.37 9.79 -6.92
C TYR A 182 13.88 8.43 -7.39
N ASN A 183 14.56 8.38 -8.54
CA ASN A 183 15.15 7.15 -9.05
C ASN A 183 16.51 6.91 -8.39
N SER A 184 16.56 6.02 -7.40
CA SER A 184 17.76 5.80 -6.60
C SER A 184 18.88 5.06 -7.33
N ALA A 185 18.56 4.40 -8.45
CA ALA A 185 19.46 3.56 -9.25
C ALA A 185 20.02 4.30 -10.48
N ALA A 186 19.54 5.50 -10.79
CA ALA A 186 20.07 6.30 -11.89
C ALA A 186 21.52 6.76 -11.60
N SER A 187 22.33 6.90 -12.66
CA SER A 187 23.72 7.37 -12.57
C SER A 187 23.83 8.77 -11.95
N ALA A 188 22.85 9.64 -12.22
CA ALA A 188 22.70 10.95 -11.63
C ALA A 188 21.27 11.09 -11.07
N PRO A 189 21.01 10.64 -9.83
CA PRO A 189 19.66 10.56 -9.31
C PRO A 189 19.13 11.95 -8.92
N THR A 190 18.08 12.40 -9.59
CA THR A 190 17.40 13.66 -9.32
C THR A 190 16.03 13.43 -8.67
N MET A 191 15.56 14.45 -7.95
CA MET A 191 14.24 14.45 -7.34
C MET A 191 13.24 15.14 -8.28
N HIS A 192 12.33 14.36 -8.84
CA HIS A 192 11.29 14.85 -9.75
C HIS A 192 10.04 15.24 -8.97
N MET A 193 9.65 16.50 -8.99
CA MET A 193 8.40 16.98 -8.37
C MET A 193 7.20 16.59 -9.22
N LEU A 194 6.15 16.04 -8.62
CA LEU A 194 4.98 15.53 -9.36
C LEU A 194 3.90 16.60 -9.62
N GLY A 195 3.98 17.76 -8.96
CA GLY A 195 2.95 18.81 -9.04
C GLY A 195 1.81 18.64 -8.02
N THR A 196 0.63 19.17 -8.35
CA THR A 196 -0.62 19.10 -7.57
C THR A 196 -1.82 18.96 -8.51
N LEU A 197 -3.04 18.88 -7.96
CA LEU A 197 -4.31 18.95 -8.71
C LEU A 197 -4.83 20.40 -8.83
N GLY A 198 -3.92 21.37 -8.89
CA GLY A 198 -4.23 22.81 -8.97
C GLY A 198 -4.21 23.56 -7.62
N GLY A 199 -4.12 22.83 -6.50
CA GLY A 199 -3.97 23.42 -5.16
C GLY A 199 -2.52 23.59 -4.72
N SER A 200 -2.32 23.85 -3.41
CA SER A 200 -1.01 24.23 -2.88
C SER A 200 -0.15 23.08 -2.38
N SER A 201 -0.68 21.88 -2.07
CA SER A 201 0.11 20.74 -1.53
C SER A 201 -0.18 19.39 -2.18
N SER A 202 0.80 18.47 -2.14
CA SER A 202 0.67 17.07 -2.55
C SER A 202 1.60 16.13 -1.77
N TYR A 203 1.19 14.86 -1.67
CA TYR A 203 1.88 13.82 -0.93
C TYR A 203 1.80 12.49 -1.67
N ALA A 204 2.93 11.90 -2.05
CA ALA A 204 2.96 10.53 -2.57
C ALA A 204 3.12 9.51 -1.44
N LEU A 205 2.34 8.43 -1.52
CA LEU A 205 2.20 7.42 -0.47
C LEU A 205 2.49 6.00 -0.97
N GLY A 206 2.21 5.70 -2.24
CA GLY A 206 2.45 4.39 -2.84
C GLY A 206 3.03 4.49 -4.25
N ILE A 207 3.73 3.44 -4.67
CA ILE A 207 4.27 3.28 -6.02
C ILE A 207 4.26 1.79 -6.40
N ASN A 208 3.85 1.45 -7.62
CA ASN A 208 3.93 0.07 -8.12
C ASN A 208 5.21 -0.19 -8.94
N ALA A 209 5.37 -1.42 -9.42
CA ALA A 209 6.53 -1.83 -10.21
C ALA A 209 6.61 -1.13 -11.58
N GLY A 210 5.47 -0.71 -12.14
CA GLY A 210 5.39 0.04 -13.40
C GLY A 210 5.70 1.54 -13.27
N GLY A 211 5.95 2.03 -12.06
CA GLY A 211 6.23 3.45 -11.81
C GLY A 211 4.98 4.33 -11.76
N GLU A 212 3.80 3.76 -11.57
CA GLU A 212 2.59 4.51 -11.22
C GLU A 212 2.65 4.89 -9.74
N VAL A 213 2.51 6.18 -9.46
CA VAL A 213 2.58 6.77 -8.12
C VAL A 213 1.18 7.18 -7.68
N VAL A 214 0.82 6.87 -6.43
CA VAL A 214 -0.45 7.27 -5.83
C VAL A 214 -0.27 8.04 -4.54
N GLY A 215 -1.27 8.83 -4.18
CA GLY A 215 -1.23 9.63 -2.97
C GLY A 215 -2.45 10.52 -2.80
N LYS A 216 -2.24 11.71 -2.26
CA LYS A 216 -3.25 12.79 -2.24
C LYS A 216 -2.65 14.12 -2.67
N ALA A 217 -3.46 14.96 -3.30
CA ALA A 217 -3.09 16.29 -3.71
C ALA A 217 -4.26 17.26 -3.52
N GLN A 218 -3.95 18.52 -3.23
CA GLN A 218 -4.98 19.54 -3.16
C GLN A 218 -5.46 19.90 -4.55
N THR A 219 -6.77 19.96 -4.70
CA THR A 219 -7.46 20.52 -5.85
C THR A 219 -7.41 22.05 -5.82
N ALA A 220 -7.82 22.70 -6.91
CA ALA A 220 -7.97 24.16 -6.95
C ALA A 220 -8.96 24.69 -5.87
N SER A 221 -9.92 23.88 -5.42
CA SER A 221 -10.84 24.23 -4.32
C SER A 221 -10.24 24.04 -2.92
N GLY A 222 -9.01 23.52 -2.81
CA GLY A 222 -8.29 23.30 -1.55
C GLY A 222 -8.56 21.95 -0.88
N SER A 223 -9.54 21.17 -1.36
CA SER A 223 -9.82 19.80 -0.91
C SER A 223 -8.71 18.83 -1.31
N TYR A 224 -8.45 17.80 -0.49
CA TYR A 224 -7.51 16.74 -0.84
C TYR A 224 -8.21 15.61 -1.57
N HIS A 225 -7.79 15.34 -2.80
CA HIS A 225 -8.23 14.19 -3.56
C HIS A 225 -7.08 13.21 -3.76
N ALA A 226 -7.43 11.92 -3.86
CA ALA A 226 -6.55 10.86 -4.27
C ALA A 226 -6.13 11.09 -5.73
N PHE A 227 -4.86 10.83 -6.02
CA PHE A 227 -4.36 10.92 -7.40
C PHE A 227 -3.63 9.64 -7.81
N VAL A 228 -3.54 9.44 -9.11
CA VAL A 228 -2.55 8.56 -9.76
C VAL A 228 -1.69 9.38 -10.72
N TYR A 229 -0.40 9.07 -10.79
CA TYR A 229 0.57 9.70 -11.68
C TYR A 229 1.38 8.60 -12.37
N ASN A 230 1.30 8.51 -13.70
CA ASN A 230 2.10 7.57 -14.48
C ASN A 230 3.39 8.26 -14.96
N SER A 231 4.52 7.87 -14.36
CA SER A 231 5.83 8.44 -14.69
C SER A 231 6.36 8.07 -16.08
N HIS A 232 5.77 7.06 -16.72
CA HIS A 232 6.18 6.56 -18.04
C HIS A 232 5.18 6.93 -19.14
N ALA A 233 4.13 7.70 -18.82
CA ALA A 233 3.24 8.25 -19.83
C ALA A 233 4.00 9.22 -20.75
N SER A 234 3.55 9.37 -22.00
CA SER A 234 4.11 10.35 -22.95
C SER A 234 3.99 11.79 -22.43
N THR A 235 2.92 12.07 -21.68
CA THR A 235 2.71 13.35 -20.97
C THR A 235 2.37 13.06 -19.51
N PRO A 236 3.37 12.88 -18.62
CA PRO A 236 3.14 12.57 -17.22
C PRO A 236 2.38 13.68 -16.50
N ALA A 237 1.20 13.36 -15.97
CA ALA A 237 0.35 14.29 -15.23
C ALA A 237 -0.31 13.59 -14.04
N MET A 238 -0.69 14.38 -13.02
CA MET A 238 -1.55 13.89 -11.95
C MET A 238 -2.98 13.77 -12.48
N HIS A 239 -3.57 12.60 -12.30
CA HIS A 239 -4.98 12.35 -12.58
C HIS A 239 -5.74 12.26 -11.25
N ASP A 240 -6.79 13.07 -11.12
CA ASP A 240 -7.71 13.01 -9.98
C ASP A 240 -8.55 11.73 -10.04
N LEU A 241 -8.59 10.99 -8.92
CA LEU A 241 -9.40 9.77 -8.77
C LEU A 241 -10.78 10.05 -8.18
N GLY A 242 -11.07 11.29 -7.79
CA GLY A 242 -12.33 11.71 -7.18
C GLY A 242 -12.48 11.24 -5.73
N THR A 243 -13.73 11.10 -5.30
CA THR A 243 -14.11 10.68 -3.93
C THR A 243 -15.31 9.73 -3.97
N LEU A 244 -15.68 9.15 -2.83
CA LEU A 244 -16.96 8.44 -2.63
C LEU A 244 -18.15 9.41 -2.44
N GLY A 245 -18.06 10.62 -2.99
CA GLY A 245 -19.10 11.66 -2.92
C GLY A 245 -18.89 12.71 -1.83
N GLY A 246 -17.90 12.54 -0.94
CA GLY A 246 -17.49 13.56 0.03
C GLY A 246 -16.39 14.49 -0.51
N ASN A 247 -15.74 15.24 0.39
CA ASN A 247 -14.73 16.25 0.05
C ASN A 247 -13.27 15.82 0.29
N PHE A 248 -13.03 14.52 0.48
CA PHE A 248 -11.72 13.99 0.80
C PHE A 248 -11.51 12.60 0.23
N SER A 249 -10.32 12.35 -0.32
CA SER A 249 -9.80 11.02 -0.58
C SER A 249 -8.27 10.98 -0.50
N GLN A 250 -7.75 9.78 -0.24
CA GLN A 250 -6.32 9.51 -0.18
C GLN A 250 -6.06 8.07 -0.64
N ALA A 251 -5.26 7.90 -1.69
CA ALA A 251 -4.76 6.59 -2.11
C ALA A 251 -3.50 6.24 -1.32
N ASN A 252 -3.50 5.07 -0.67
CA ASN A 252 -2.42 4.62 0.21
C ASN A 252 -1.48 3.61 -0.46
N ALA A 253 -2.02 2.76 -1.35
CA ALA A 253 -1.23 1.72 -2.01
C ALA A 253 -1.79 1.43 -3.41
N ILE A 254 -0.93 0.84 -4.25
CA ILE A 254 -1.23 0.42 -5.61
C ILE A 254 -0.45 -0.88 -5.90
N ASN A 255 -1.09 -1.86 -6.54
CA ASN A 255 -0.41 -3.09 -6.96
C ASN A 255 0.05 -3.03 -8.43
N ALA A 256 0.68 -4.10 -8.90
CA ALA A 256 1.23 -4.18 -10.26
C ALA A 256 0.16 -4.17 -11.36
N SER A 257 -1.09 -4.51 -11.03
CA SER A 257 -2.23 -4.53 -11.95
C SER A 257 -2.97 -3.18 -12.01
N GLY A 258 -2.47 -2.15 -11.33
CA GLY A 258 -3.09 -0.83 -11.26
C GLY A 258 -4.27 -0.75 -10.30
N GLU A 259 -4.48 -1.75 -9.43
CA GLU A 259 -5.51 -1.66 -8.38
C GLU A 259 -5.01 -0.75 -7.26
N ILE A 260 -5.77 0.31 -6.99
CA ILE A 260 -5.47 1.37 -6.05
C ILE A 260 -6.40 1.25 -4.86
N VAL A 261 -5.86 1.33 -3.65
CA VAL A 261 -6.65 1.30 -2.42
C VAL A 261 -6.35 2.49 -1.53
N GLY A 262 -7.34 2.86 -0.73
CA GLY A 262 -7.19 4.03 0.14
C GLY A 262 -8.35 4.24 1.08
N GLN A 263 -8.63 5.51 1.34
CA GLN A 263 -9.81 5.96 2.09
C GLN A 263 -10.43 7.18 1.41
N SER A 264 -11.74 7.30 1.50
CA SER A 264 -12.48 8.45 1.00
C SER A 264 -13.68 8.75 1.89
N LYS A 265 -14.05 10.03 1.97
CA LYS A 265 -15.30 10.44 2.59
C LYS A 265 -16.47 10.13 1.67
N THR A 266 -17.51 9.54 2.24
CA THR A 266 -18.81 9.31 1.58
C THR A 266 -19.65 10.59 1.57
N THR A 267 -20.79 10.55 0.89
CA THR A 267 -21.78 11.65 0.88
C THR A 267 -22.29 12.02 2.28
N VAL A 268 -22.38 11.06 3.20
CA VAL A 268 -22.78 11.28 4.60
C VAL A 268 -21.62 11.66 5.53
N GLY A 269 -20.41 11.83 4.98
CA GLY A 269 -19.22 12.29 5.71
C GLY A 269 -18.40 11.21 6.42
N SER A 270 -18.88 9.97 6.47
CA SER A 270 -18.12 8.80 6.96
C SER A 270 -16.89 8.55 6.10
N THR A 271 -15.80 8.02 6.69
CA THR A 271 -14.57 7.69 5.94
C THR A 271 -14.50 6.20 5.69
N HIS A 272 -14.62 5.78 4.43
CA HIS A 272 -14.61 4.38 4.05
C HIS A 272 -13.36 4.04 3.22
N ALA A 273 -12.92 2.80 3.35
CA ALA A 273 -11.92 2.20 2.49
C ALA A 273 -12.49 2.04 1.09
N PHE A 274 -11.66 2.28 0.07
CA PHE A 274 -12.07 2.08 -1.31
C PHE A 274 -11.05 1.22 -2.07
N VAL A 275 -11.50 0.66 -3.20
CA VAL A 275 -10.66 0.18 -4.29
C VAL A 275 -11.07 0.82 -5.62
N CYS A 276 -10.12 1.14 -6.48
CA CYS A 276 -10.37 1.50 -7.88
C CYS A 276 -9.24 0.97 -8.77
N ASN A 277 -9.34 1.14 -10.08
CA ASN A 277 -8.33 0.65 -11.03
C ASN A 277 -7.86 1.79 -11.96
N SER A 278 -6.54 2.02 -12.01
CA SER A 278 -5.93 3.07 -12.85
C SER A 278 -6.03 2.79 -14.35
N GLN A 279 -6.22 1.54 -14.76
CA GLN A 279 -6.37 1.12 -16.15
C GLN A 279 -7.78 1.35 -16.69
N SER A 280 -8.74 1.68 -15.83
CA SER A 280 -10.07 2.11 -16.26
C SER A 280 -9.98 3.48 -16.92
N SER A 281 -10.64 3.66 -18.08
CA SER A 281 -10.77 4.97 -18.73
C SER A 281 -11.46 6.00 -17.84
N THR A 282 -12.25 5.55 -16.87
CA THR A 282 -12.90 6.36 -15.84
C THR A 282 -12.74 5.64 -14.50
N PRO A 283 -11.65 5.88 -13.75
CA PRO A 283 -11.43 5.23 -12.46
C PRO A 283 -12.56 5.61 -11.48
N THR A 284 -13.39 4.63 -11.10
CA THR A 284 -14.47 4.82 -10.11
C THR A 284 -14.10 4.14 -8.80
N MET A 285 -14.26 4.85 -7.68
CA MET A 285 -14.07 4.28 -6.35
C MET A 285 -15.20 3.32 -6.00
N HIS A 286 -14.86 2.08 -5.67
CA HIS A 286 -15.76 1.11 -5.06
C HIS A 286 -15.56 1.12 -3.54
N ASP A 287 -16.65 1.35 -2.80
CA ASP A 287 -16.67 1.34 -1.34
C ASP A 287 -16.54 -0.10 -0.81
N LEU A 288 -15.59 -0.34 0.09
CA LEU A 288 -15.37 -1.66 0.71
C LEU A 288 -16.23 -1.88 1.97
N GLY A 289 -16.90 -0.84 2.47
CA GLY A 289 -17.69 -0.87 3.70
C GLY A 289 -16.82 -0.87 4.97
N THR A 290 -17.38 -1.36 6.07
CA THR A 290 -16.74 -1.40 7.40
C THR A 290 -17.02 -2.74 8.09
N LEU A 291 -16.40 -2.96 9.25
CA LEU A 291 -16.70 -4.08 10.16
C LEU A 291 -17.95 -3.82 11.04
N GLY A 292 -18.84 -2.92 10.61
CA GLY A 292 -20.08 -2.56 11.31
C GLY A 292 -20.05 -1.19 12.00
N GLY A 293 -18.88 -0.56 12.10
CA GLY A 293 -18.74 0.82 12.57
C GLY A 293 -18.85 1.86 11.45
N ASN A 294 -18.44 3.09 11.74
CA ASN A 294 -18.59 4.23 10.81
C ASN A 294 -17.34 4.59 10.00
N SER A 295 -16.26 3.82 10.11
CA SER A 295 -15.05 4.10 9.32
C SER A 295 -14.21 2.88 8.98
N SER A 296 -13.52 2.96 7.85
CA SER A 296 -12.48 2.01 7.42
C SER A 296 -11.42 2.70 6.59
N LYS A 297 -10.22 2.10 6.55
CA LYS A 297 -9.09 2.55 5.74
C LYS A 297 -8.28 1.35 5.24
N ALA A 298 -8.14 1.24 3.92
CA ALA A 298 -7.21 0.30 3.32
C ALA A 298 -5.79 0.86 3.33
N ASN A 299 -4.83 0.13 3.89
CA ASN A 299 -3.43 0.54 4.01
C ASN A 299 -2.53 -0.10 2.96
N ALA A 300 -2.79 -1.35 2.56
CA ALA A 300 -1.97 -2.07 1.60
C ALA A 300 -2.79 -3.06 0.76
N ILE A 301 -2.26 -3.41 -0.40
CA ILE A 301 -2.81 -4.38 -1.36
C ILE A 301 -1.66 -5.23 -1.94
N ASN A 302 -1.87 -6.54 -2.08
CA ASN A 302 -0.89 -7.42 -2.76
C ASN A 302 -1.27 -7.70 -4.22
N ALA A 303 -0.43 -8.47 -4.92
CA ALA A 303 -0.64 -8.79 -6.34
C ALA A 303 -1.88 -9.69 -6.62
N SER A 304 -2.45 -10.32 -5.59
CA SER A 304 -3.66 -11.14 -5.70
C SER A 304 -4.94 -10.36 -5.37
N GLY A 305 -4.86 -9.03 -5.23
CA GLY A 305 -6.01 -8.19 -4.88
C GLY A 305 -6.44 -8.30 -3.42
N GLN A 306 -5.64 -8.92 -2.54
CA GLN A 306 -5.93 -8.96 -1.11
C GLN A 306 -5.55 -7.62 -0.48
N ILE A 307 -6.50 -7.02 0.24
CA ILE A 307 -6.38 -5.68 0.81
C ILE A 307 -6.37 -5.80 2.33
N VAL A 308 -5.48 -5.10 3.00
CA VAL A 308 -5.45 -5.05 4.46
C VAL A 308 -5.53 -3.63 4.98
N GLY A 309 -6.05 -3.47 6.19
CA GLY A 309 -6.24 -2.15 6.76
C GLY A 309 -6.74 -2.16 8.20
N GLN A 310 -7.47 -1.11 8.54
CA GLN A 310 -8.19 -0.98 9.81
C GLN A 310 -9.64 -0.58 9.55
N SER A 311 -10.56 -1.06 10.38
CA SER A 311 -11.97 -0.68 10.34
C SER A 311 -12.55 -0.68 11.74
N LYS A 312 -13.49 0.25 11.96
CA LYS A 312 -14.29 0.25 13.17
C LYS A 312 -15.32 -0.86 13.14
N THR A 313 -15.41 -1.58 14.24
CA THR A 313 -16.49 -2.53 14.54
C THR A 313 -17.73 -1.80 15.06
N ALA A 314 -18.84 -2.53 15.21
CA ALA A 314 -20.12 -1.97 15.68
C ALA A 314 -20.05 -1.34 17.09
N ASP A 315 -19.16 -1.82 17.95
CA ASP A 315 -18.87 -1.26 19.28
C ASP A 315 -17.91 -0.04 19.24
N GLY A 316 -17.41 0.32 18.05
CA GLY A 316 -16.52 1.46 17.84
C GLY A 316 -15.02 1.15 17.96
N SER A 317 -14.64 -0.09 18.26
CA SER A 317 -13.25 -0.54 18.37
C SER A 317 -12.54 -0.55 17.01
N ASP A 318 -11.25 -0.19 16.96
CA ASP A 318 -10.42 -0.28 15.74
C ASP A 318 -9.85 -1.71 15.60
N HIS A 319 -10.29 -2.44 14.58
CA HIS A 319 -9.82 -3.79 14.26
C HIS A 319 -9.09 -3.82 12.91
N ALA A 320 -8.02 -4.62 12.84
CA ALA A 320 -7.37 -4.92 11.58
C ALA A 320 -8.29 -5.77 10.69
N PHE A 321 -8.33 -5.50 9.38
CA PHE A 321 -9.13 -6.29 8.44
C PHE A 321 -8.29 -6.87 7.30
N LEU A 322 -8.80 -7.95 6.73
CA LEU A 322 -8.44 -8.50 5.42
C LEU A 322 -9.68 -8.44 4.52
N TYR A 323 -9.59 -7.78 3.39
CA TYR A 323 -10.61 -7.82 2.34
C TYR A 323 -10.11 -8.71 1.20
N SER A 324 -10.90 -9.73 0.88
CA SER A 324 -10.57 -10.73 -0.13
C SER A 324 -11.87 -11.28 -0.71
N ASN A 325 -11.93 -11.47 -2.02
CA ASN A 325 -13.08 -12.06 -2.72
C ASN A 325 -14.40 -11.32 -2.42
N GLY A 326 -14.37 -9.99 -2.36
CA GLY A 326 -15.57 -9.18 -2.15
C GLY A 326 -16.01 -9.04 -0.69
N THR A 327 -15.30 -9.61 0.27
CA THR A 327 -15.70 -9.61 1.69
C THR A 327 -14.62 -9.05 2.61
N MET A 328 -15.02 -8.20 3.55
CA MET A 328 -14.18 -7.71 4.65
C MET A 328 -14.25 -8.67 5.84
N TYR A 329 -13.10 -9.24 6.20
CA TYR A 329 -12.94 -10.12 7.36
C TYR A 329 -12.18 -9.39 8.47
N ASP A 330 -12.67 -9.53 9.70
CA ASP A 330 -11.95 -9.10 10.90
C ASP A 330 -10.78 -10.06 11.16
N LEU A 331 -9.53 -9.56 11.12
CA LEU A 331 -8.34 -10.38 11.33
C LEU A 331 -8.27 -10.96 12.74
N ASN A 332 -8.95 -10.36 13.73
CA ASN A 332 -9.04 -10.91 15.08
C ASN A 332 -9.81 -12.24 15.11
N LYS A 333 -10.65 -12.50 14.11
CA LYS A 333 -11.37 -13.77 13.95
C LYS A 333 -10.59 -14.81 13.14
N LEU A 334 -9.41 -14.43 12.61
CA LEU A 334 -8.57 -15.25 11.74
C LEU A 334 -7.27 -15.73 12.40
N ILE A 335 -7.08 -15.40 13.67
CA ILE A 335 -5.95 -15.84 14.52
C ILE A 335 -6.46 -16.80 15.61
N PRO A 336 -5.58 -17.56 16.30
CA PRO A 336 -6.01 -18.46 17.37
C PRO A 336 -6.74 -17.71 18.49
N ALA A 337 -7.90 -18.22 18.92
CA ALA A 337 -8.75 -17.59 19.93
C ALA A 337 -8.06 -17.38 21.28
N GLY A 338 -7.09 -18.25 21.62
CA GLY A 338 -6.27 -18.15 22.84
C GLY A 338 -4.99 -17.33 22.69
N SER A 339 -4.78 -16.63 21.57
CA SER A 339 -3.53 -15.90 21.32
C SER A 339 -3.30 -14.74 22.29
N GLY A 340 -4.36 -14.19 22.90
CA GLY A 340 -4.29 -13.02 23.77
C GLY A 340 -4.09 -11.68 23.04
N TRP A 341 -3.97 -11.71 21.72
CA TRP A 341 -3.76 -10.54 20.88
C TRP A 341 -5.06 -9.86 20.49
N THR A 342 -5.00 -8.54 20.32
CA THR A 342 -6.03 -7.74 19.64
C THR A 342 -5.36 -6.93 18.53
N LEU A 343 -5.66 -7.25 17.28
CA LEU A 343 -5.09 -6.62 16.11
C LEU A 343 -5.83 -5.34 15.77
N ASN A 344 -5.16 -4.20 15.86
CA ASN A 344 -5.78 -2.90 15.61
C ASN A 344 -5.59 -2.43 14.16
N ARG A 345 -4.39 -2.62 13.60
CA ARG A 345 -4.05 -2.12 12.26
C ARG A 345 -3.15 -3.10 11.53
N ALA A 346 -3.58 -3.54 10.36
CA ALA A 346 -2.69 -4.13 9.36
C ALA A 346 -2.13 -3.02 8.46
N LEU A 347 -0.81 -2.95 8.34
CA LEU A 347 -0.09 -1.86 7.66
C LEU A 347 0.52 -2.31 6.34
N ALA A 348 0.92 -3.57 6.21
CA ALA A 348 1.44 -4.13 4.97
C ALA A 348 1.11 -5.60 4.80
N ILE A 349 1.03 -6.03 3.55
CA ILE A 349 0.83 -7.42 3.12
C ILE A 349 1.78 -7.73 1.97
N ASN A 350 2.45 -8.90 1.99
CA ASN A 350 3.27 -9.37 0.86
C ASN A 350 2.47 -10.33 -0.06
N ASN A 351 3.07 -10.76 -1.17
CA ASN A 351 2.43 -11.69 -2.11
C ASN A 351 2.30 -13.14 -1.58
N LYS A 352 2.94 -13.48 -0.46
CA LYS A 352 2.71 -14.76 0.23
C LYS A 352 1.46 -14.71 1.11
N GLY A 353 0.91 -13.51 1.33
CA GLY A 353 -0.20 -13.27 2.24
C GLY A 353 0.26 -13.01 3.68
N ASP A 354 1.55 -12.86 3.96
CA ASP A 354 2.01 -12.43 5.28
C ASP A 354 1.60 -10.99 5.53
N ILE A 355 1.08 -10.72 6.72
CA ILE A 355 0.55 -9.41 7.12
C ILE A 355 1.33 -8.89 8.31
N VAL A 356 1.75 -7.63 8.27
CA VAL A 356 2.39 -6.97 9.41
C VAL A 356 1.61 -5.73 9.82
N GLY A 357 1.75 -5.35 11.09
CA GLY A 357 1.03 -4.22 11.62
C GLY A 357 1.33 -3.95 13.08
N VAL A 358 0.34 -3.40 13.79
CA VAL A 358 0.40 -3.16 15.23
C VAL A 358 -0.91 -3.63 15.88
N GLY A 359 -0.78 -4.27 17.03
CA GLY A 359 -1.89 -4.73 17.87
C GLY A 359 -1.55 -4.57 19.35
N ILE A 360 -2.49 -4.92 20.21
CA ILE A 360 -2.27 -5.12 21.64
C ILE A 360 -1.86 -6.56 21.87
N ASP A 361 -0.71 -6.76 22.51
CA ASP A 361 -0.16 -8.07 22.83
C ASP A 361 -0.85 -8.70 24.06
N PRO A 362 -0.52 -9.95 24.43
CA PRO A 362 -1.09 -10.62 25.60
C PRO A 362 -0.76 -9.91 26.93
N ALA A 363 0.34 -9.14 26.98
CA ALA A 363 0.71 -8.30 28.11
C ALA A 363 0.04 -6.92 28.10
N LYS A 364 -0.94 -6.71 27.22
CA LYS A 364 -1.75 -5.48 27.07
C LYS A 364 -0.96 -4.25 26.64
N SER A 365 0.12 -4.47 25.89
CA SER A 365 1.01 -3.44 25.35
C SER A 365 0.93 -3.39 23.82
N PRO A 366 0.99 -2.19 23.20
CA PRO A 366 1.06 -2.07 21.75
C PRO A 366 2.35 -2.69 21.18
N GLU A 367 2.24 -3.67 20.29
CA GLU A 367 3.38 -4.36 19.71
C GLU A 367 3.17 -4.66 18.21
N ALA A 368 4.27 -4.62 17.46
CA ALA A 368 4.31 -5.03 16.08
C ALA A 368 4.13 -6.54 15.95
N PHE A 369 3.26 -6.97 15.04
CA PHE A 369 3.01 -8.38 14.76
C PHE A 369 3.42 -8.75 13.33
N LEU A 370 3.63 -10.05 13.13
CA LEU A 370 3.65 -10.74 11.86
C LEU A 370 2.61 -11.86 11.88
N LEU A 371 1.69 -11.83 10.94
CA LEU A 371 0.77 -12.91 10.64
C LEU A 371 1.29 -13.68 9.44
N THR A 372 1.31 -15.02 9.54
CA THR A 372 1.68 -15.90 8.43
C THR A 372 0.53 -16.85 8.15
N PRO A 373 0.06 -16.98 6.89
CA PRO A 373 -1.00 -17.92 6.54
C PRO A 373 -0.64 -19.34 6.99
N THR A 374 -1.55 -20.00 7.69
CA THR A 374 -1.41 -21.43 7.94
C THR A 374 -1.58 -22.17 6.62
N LYS A 375 -0.71 -23.12 6.33
CA LYS A 375 -0.97 -24.09 5.26
C LYS A 375 -2.25 -24.82 5.65
N THR A 376 -3.30 -24.71 4.84
CA THR A 376 -4.48 -25.55 4.99
C THR A 376 -3.98 -26.98 5.01
N GLN A 377 -4.13 -27.70 6.12
CA GLN A 377 -4.03 -29.14 6.04
C GLN A 377 -5.10 -29.54 5.04
N LYS A 378 -4.68 -30.08 3.88
CA LYS A 378 -5.57 -30.97 3.14
C LYS A 378 -5.99 -31.98 4.19
N HIS A 379 -7.23 -31.90 4.66
CA HIS A 379 -7.84 -33.05 5.30
C HIS A 379 -7.68 -34.17 4.29
N SER A 380 -6.72 -35.05 4.54
CA SER A 380 -6.61 -36.32 3.87
C SER A 380 -8.01 -36.90 3.97
N ALA A 381 -8.71 -36.99 2.83
CA ALA A 381 -9.92 -37.76 2.77
C ALA A 381 -9.50 -39.16 3.21
N ASN A 382 -9.85 -39.52 4.44
CA ASN A 382 -9.76 -40.88 4.92
C ASN A 382 -10.61 -41.68 3.93
N SER A 383 -9.97 -42.37 2.99
CA SER A 383 -10.57 -43.52 2.33
C SER A 383 -10.66 -44.64 3.36
N ALA A 384 -11.53 -44.45 4.34
CA ALA A 384 -12.17 -45.53 5.06
C ALA A 384 -13.31 -46.03 4.17
N ALA A 385 -12.95 -46.68 3.07
CA ALA A 385 -13.83 -47.65 2.44
C ALA A 385 -13.48 -49.00 3.06
N GLY A 386 -14.09 -49.27 4.21
CA GLY A 386 -14.26 -50.64 4.67
C GLY A 386 -15.40 -51.26 3.89
N ARG A 387 -15.14 -52.38 3.22
CA ARG A 387 -15.76 -53.69 3.46
C ARG A 387 -15.30 -54.67 2.40
#